data_AF-A0A081B573-F1
#
_entry.id   AF-A0A081B573-F1
#
_cell.length_a   1.000
_cell.length_b   1.000
_cell.length_c   1.000
_cell.angle_alpha   90.00
_cell.angle_beta   90.00
_cell.angle_gamma   90.00
#
_symmetry.space_group_name_H-M   'P 1'
#
loop_
_entity.id
_entity.type
_entity.pdbx_description
1 polymer ?
#
loop_
_entity_poly.entity_id
_entity_poly.type
_entity_poly.pdbx_seq_one_letter_code
_entity_poly.pdbx_strand_id
1 'polypeptide(L)'
;MIGDNCSVNQAIGRKLDVLPFIGCASHRFQLAVNDVLANEETLLAKIHALMKHLNTIKCRAALRKVTPLAPAVRNATRWSSVFSMVDHYTKPHRALQPMDHATISTHGIALFMLSESETAQATELLSTLYDFQEVTKALQDLTLTLIRVRRAFDWVSRQ
;
A
#
# COMPACT_ATOMS: atom_id res chain seq x y z
N MET A 1 20.74 4.49 20.83
CA MET A 1 20.40 3.34 19.95
C MET A 1 19.20 3.71 19.08
N ILE A 2 19.18 3.36 17.80
CA ILE A 2 18.00 3.52 16.92
C ILE A 2 17.48 2.13 16.58
N GLY A 3 16.18 1.90 16.72
CA GLY A 3 15.58 0.60 16.42
C GLY A 3 14.07 0.68 16.28
N ASP A 4 13.44 -0.39 15.79
CA ASP A 4 11.97 -0.46 15.82
C ASP A 4 11.43 -0.47 17.25
N ASN A 5 10.17 -0.07 17.44
CA ASN A 5 9.56 -0.01 18.77
C ASN A 5 9.13 -1.40 19.28
N CYS A 6 9.74 -2.50 18.82
CA CYS A 6 9.47 -3.83 19.34
C CYS A 6 9.77 -3.89 20.85
N SER A 7 8.98 -4.68 21.59
CA SER A 7 9.09 -4.81 23.06
C SER A 7 10.50 -5.19 23.50
N VAL A 8 11.19 -6.03 22.72
CA VAL A 8 12.58 -6.44 22.96
C VAL A 8 13.54 -5.26 22.83
N ASN A 9 13.43 -4.48 21.76
CA ASN A 9 14.30 -3.32 21.52
C ASN A 9 14.09 -2.22 22.56
N GLN A 10 12.83 -1.99 22.95
CA GLN A 10 12.53 -1.09 24.06
C GLN A 10 13.10 -1.61 25.39
N ALA A 11 13.00 -2.91 25.67
CA ALA A 11 13.54 -3.50 26.89
C ALA A 11 15.06 -3.41 26.94
N ILE A 12 15.74 -3.64 25.81
CA ILE A 12 17.19 -3.45 25.68
C ILE A 12 17.55 -1.98 25.92
N GLY A 13 16.85 -1.04 25.29
CA GLY A 13 17.06 0.40 25.50
C GLY A 13 16.93 0.80 26.97
N ARG A 14 15.87 0.33 27.65
CA ARG A 14 15.63 0.59 29.08
C ARG A 14 16.69 -0.05 29.98
N LYS A 15 17.15 -1.27 29.66
CA LYS A 15 18.16 -1.99 30.47
C LYS A 15 19.57 -1.44 30.30
N LEU A 16 19.88 -0.92 29.12
CA LEU A 16 21.21 -0.39 28.85
C LEU A 16 21.45 0.96 29.54
N ASP A 17 20.39 1.74 29.83
CA ASP A 17 20.31 3.02 30.59
C ASP A 17 21.38 4.11 30.32
N VAL A 18 22.32 3.84 29.44
CA VAL A 18 23.49 4.67 29.13
C VAL A 18 23.28 5.45 27.83
N LEU A 19 22.34 5.02 26.96
CA LEU A 19 22.09 5.64 25.67
C LEU A 19 20.58 5.82 25.41
N PRO A 20 20.14 7.00 24.94
CA PRO A 20 18.74 7.21 24.57
C PRO A 20 18.35 6.27 23.42
N PHE A 21 17.18 5.65 23.55
CA PHE A 21 16.56 4.86 22.50
C PHE A 21 15.66 5.75 21.64
N ILE A 22 15.93 5.78 20.33
CA ILE A 22 15.16 6.55 19.36
C ILE A 22 14.41 5.56 18.47
N GLY A 23 13.08 5.69 18.42
CA GLY A 23 12.24 4.85 17.59
C GLY A 23 12.49 5.06 16.09
N CYS A 24 12.44 3.96 15.34
CA CYS A 24 12.63 3.93 13.89
C CYS A 24 11.66 4.89 13.19
N ALA A 25 12.20 5.78 12.35
CA ALA A 25 11.41 6.72 11.57
C ALA A 25 10.45 6.01 10.61
N SER A 26 10.90 4.96 9.92
CA SER A 26 10.06 4.17 9.01
C SER A 26 8.91 3.48 9.75
N HIS A 27 9.12 3.02 10.99
CA HIS A 27 8.06 2.42 11.79
C HIS A 27 7.01 3.45 12.22
N ARG A 28 7.44 4.64 12.69
CA ARG A 28 6.53 5.73 13.01
C ARG A 28 5.74 6.20 11.77
N PHE A 29 6.40 6.24 10.63
CA PHE A 29 5.77 6.58 9.36
C PHE A 29 4.71 5.54 8.96
N GLN A 30 5.02 4.24 9.08
CA GLN A 30 4.07 3.15 8.85
C GLN A 30 2.80 3.27 9.73
N LEU A 31 2.93 3.72 10.97
CA LEU A 31 1.77 3.96 11.85
C LEU A 31 0.90 5.11 11.32
N ALA A 32 1.52 6.25 10.98
CA ALA A 32 0.80 7.39 10.41
C ALA A 32 0.09 7.05 9.10
N VAL A 33 0.74 6.28 8.21
CA VAL A 33 0.12 5.82 6.96
C VAL A 33 -1.07 4.91 7.25
N ASN A 34 -1.01 4.05 8.27
CA ASN A 34 -2.16 3.21 8.63
C ASN A 34 -3.37 4.04 9.07
N ASP A 35 -3.16 5.15 9.78
CA ASP A 35 -4.24 6.04 10.19
C ASP A 35 -4.91 6.70 8.97
N VAL A 36 -4.12 7.11 7.97
CA VAL A 36 -4.65 7.62 6.69
C VAL A 36 -5.46 6.54 5.97
N LEU A 37 -4.92 5.31 5.88
CA LEU A 37 -5.58 4.21 5.18
C LEU A 37 -6.85 3.71 5.86
N ALA A 38 -7.00 3.93 7.17
CA ALA A 38 -8.20 3.55 7.90
C ALA A 38 -9.46 4.25 7.36
N ASN A 39 -9.34 5.48 6.86
CA ASN A 39 -10.44 6.22 6.24
C ASN A 39 -10.88 5.63 4.89
N GLU A 40 -9.96 4.95 4.20
CA GLU A 40 -10.16 4.37 2.87
C GLU A 40 -10.45 2.87 2.90
N GLU A 41 -10.64 2.29 4.10
CA GLU A 41 -10.72 0.83 4.28
C GLU A 41 -11.85 0.18 3.47
N THR A 42 -12.97 0.88 3.30
CA THR A 42 -14.12 0.40 2.50
C THR A 42 -13.75 0.25 1.03
N LEU A 43 -13.08 1.24 0.45
CA LEU A 43 -12.56 1.21 -0.92
C LEU A 43 -11.48 0.13 -1.06
N LEU A 44 -10.53 0.10 -0.13
CA LEU A 44 -9.43 -0.87 -0.12
C LEU A 44 -9.93 -2.31 0.00
N ALA A 45 -11.01 -2.55 0.75
CA ALA A 45 -11.64 -3.87 0.85
C ALA A 45 -12.24 -4.31 -0.49
N LYS A 46 -12.86 -3.40 -1.26
CA LYS A 46 -13.39 -3.68 -2.60
C LYS A 46 -12.28 -4.00 -3.59
N ILE A 47 -11.22 -3.17 -3.63
CA ILE A 47 -10.03 -3.44 -4.45
C ILE A 47 -9.43 -4.79 -4.06
N HIS A 48 -9.29 -5.06 -2.76
CA HIS A 48 -8.76 -6.34 -2.29
C HIS A 48 -9.61 -7.54 -2.73
N ALA A 49 -10.93 -7.44 -2.65
CA ALA A 49 -11.84 -8.49 -3.09
C ALA A 49 -11.68 -8.79 -4.59
N LEU A 50 -11.64 -7.74 -5.42
CA LEU A 50 -11.38 -7.87 -6.86
C LEU A 50 -10.01 -8.52 -7.12
N MET A 51 -8.95 -8.01 -6.50
CA MET A 51 -7.60 -8.53 -6.70
C MET A 51 -7.47 -9.98 -6.25
N LYS A 52 -8.12 -10.36 -5.15
CA LYS A 52 -8.19 -11.74 -4.67
C LYS A 52 -8.93 -12.65 -5.66
N HIS A 53 -10.03 -12.18 -6.23
CA HIS A 53 -10.80 -12.91 -7.25
C HIS A 53 -9.99 -13.11 -8.54
N LEU A 54 -9.32 -12.06 -9.02
CA LEU A 54 -8.42 -12.12 -10.17
C LEU A 54 -7.21 -13.03 -9.91
N ASN A 55 -6.81 -13.21 -8.64
CA ASN A 55 -5.68 -14.04 -8.26
C ASN A 55 -5.96 -15.55 -8.33
N THR A 56 -7.22 -15.96 -8.52
CA THR A 56 -7.61 -17.36 -8.72
C THR A 56 -7.02 -17.94 -10.01
N ILE A 57 -6.83 -19.26 -10.07
CA ILE A 57 -6.15 -19.91 -11.21
C ILE A 57 -6.84 -19.60 -12.54
N LYS A 58 -8.18 -19.69 -12.59
CA LYS A 58 -8.98 -19.45 -13.81
C LYS A 58 -8.92 -17.99 -14.24
N CYS A 59 -9.19 -17.06 -13.33
CA CYS A 59 -9.16 -15.63 -13.63
C CYS A 59 -7.75 -15.18 -14.01
N ARG A 60 -6.71 -15.67 -13.35
CA ARG A 60 -5.31 -15.35 -13.70
C ARG A 60 -4.95 -15.87 -15.09
N ALA A 61 -5.41 -17.05 -15.48
CA ALA A 61 -5.20 -17.58 -16.82
C ALA A 61 -5.90 -16.73 -17.89
N ALA A 62 -7.11 -16.24 -17.61
CA ALA A 62 -7.81 -15.30 -18.49
C ALA A 62 -7.09 -13.94 -18.54
N LEU A 63 -6.68 -13.40 -17.39
CA LEU A 63 -6.02 -12.10 -17.26
C LEU A 63 -4.69 -12.05 -18.03
N ARG A 64 -3.91 -13.13 -18.03
CA ARG A 64 -2.64 -13.23 -18.79
C ARG A 64 -2.81 -13.04 -20.29
N LYS A 65 -4.01 -13.25 -20.84
CA LYS A 65 -4.29 -13.03 -22.26
C LYS A 65 -4.38 -11.55 -22.61
N VAL A 66 -4.69 -10.69 -21.63
CA VAL A 66 -4.92 -9.24 -21.84
C VAL A 66 -3.88 -8.37 -21.14
N THR A 67 -3.14 -8.89 -20.15
CA THR A 67 -2.05 -8.17 -19.49
C THR A 67 -0.98 -9.10 -18.92
N PRO A 68 0.31 -8.71 -18.98
CA PRO A 68 1.37 -9.44 -18.29
C PRO A 68 1.36 -9.22 -16.76
N LEU A 69 0.61 -8.24 -16.25
CA LEU A 69 0.61 -7.90 -14.82
C LEU A 69 -0.18 -8.93 -14.00
N ALA A 70 0.43 -9.37 -12.89
CA ALA A 70 -0.21 -10.26 -11.95
C ALA A 70 -0.97 -9.46 -10.86
N PRO A 71 -2.14 -9.94 -10.40
CA PRO A 71 -2.83 -9.33 -9.28
C PRO A 71 -1.98 -9.36 -8.02
N ALA A 72 -1.82 -8.20 -7.37
CA ALA A 72 -1.24 -8.09 -6.04
C ALA A 72 -2.35 -8.05 -4.98
N VAL A 73 -2.13 -8.72 -3.86
CA VAL A 73 -3.07 -8.77 -2.73
C VAL A 73 -2.39 -8.10 -1.53
N ARG A 74 -3.08 -7.16 -0.88
CA ARG A 74 -2.54 -6.51 0.32
C ARG A 74 -2.35 -7.48 1.50
N ASN A 75 -1.32 -7.21 2.29
CA ASN A 75 -1.10 -7.74 3.63
C ASN A 75 -1.49 -6.65 4.64
N ALA A 76 -2.34 -7.00 5.62
CA ALA A 76 -2.88 -6.05 6.59
C ALA A 76 -1.80 -5.31 7.42
N THR A 77 -0.63 -5.91 7.62
CA THR A 77 0.43 -5.34 8.49
C THR A 77 1.41 -4.42 7.76
N ARG A 78 1.40 -4.38 6.43
CA ARG A 78 2.41 -3.67 5.64
C ARG A 78 1.75 -2.75 4.62
N TRP A 79 1.85 -1.44 4.83
CA TRP A 79 1.20 -0.46 3.93
C TRP A 79 1.76 -0.54 2.50
N SER A 80 3.04 -0.91 2.33
CA SER A 80 3.65 -1.07 0.99
C SER A 80 2.96 -2.11 0.11
N SER A 81 2.31 -3.11 0.72
CA SER A 81 1.49 -4.07 0.00
C SER A 81 0.13 -3.50 -0.43
N VAL A 82 -0.39 -2.51 0.32
CA VAL A 82 -1.56 -1.73 -0.07
C VAL A 82 -1.21 -0.86 -1.28
N PHE A 83 -0.08 -0.15 -1.24
CA PHE A 83 0.44 0.58 -2.39
C PHE A 83 0.56 -0.32 -3.62
N SER A 84 1.24 -1.47 -3.49
CA SER A 84 1.40 -2.41 -4.60
C SER A 84 0.05 -2.91 -5.15
N MET A 85 -0.92 -3.16 -4.28
CA MET A 85 -2.27 -3.59 -4.67
C MET A 85 -3.03 -2.50 -5.44
N VAL A 86 -3.00 -1.25 -4.95
CA VAL A 86 -3.69 -0.11 -5.58
C VAL A 86 -3.01 0.26 -6.91
N ASP A 87 -1.67 0.27 -6.95
CA ASP A 87 -0.89 0.48 -8.17
C ASP A 87 -1.16 -0.64 -9.21
N HIS A 88 -1.20 -1.90 -8.77
CA HIS A 88 -1.59 -3.03 -9.60
C HIS A 88 -3.09 -3.12 -9.86
N TYR A 89 -3.94 -2.26 -9.31
CA TYR A 89 -5.35 -2.17 -9.68
C TYR A 89 -5.55 -1.08 -10.73
N THR A 90 -4.96 0.09 -10.51
CA THR A 90 -5.06 1.26 -11.40
C THR A 90 -4.34 1.06 -12.73
N LYS A 91 -3.19 0.35 -12.74
CA LYS A 91 -2.50 -0.04 -13.98
C LYS A 91 -3.36 -0.97 -14.87
N PRO A 92 -4.02 -2.02 -14.34
CA PRO A 92 -4.92 -2.87 -15.10
C PRO A 92 -6.40 -2.48 -15.11
N HIS A 93 -6.87 -1.37 -14.50
CA HIS A 93 -8.23 -0.89 -14.79
C HIS A 93 -8.42 -0.70 -16.31
N ARG A 94 -7.37 -0.25 -17.02
CA ARG A 94 -7.28 -0.25 -18.49
C ARG A 94 -7.08 -1.63 -19.13
N ALA A 95 -6.54 -2.61 -18.43
CA ALA A 95 -6.33 -3.97 -18.94
C ALA A 95 -7.55 -4.90 -18.78
N LEU A 96 -8.49 -4.54 -17.92
CA LEU A 96 -9.80 -5.20 -17.84
C LEU A 96 -10.73 -4.74 -18.99
N GLN A 97 -10.52 -3.53 -19.53
CA GLN A 97 -11.29 -3.00 -20.67
C GLN A 97 -11.23 -3.87 -21.94
N PRO A 98 -10.07 -4.42 -22.37
CA PRO A 98 -10.00 -5.32 -23.53
C PRO A 98 -10.52 -6.74 -23.25
N MET A 99 -10.91 -7.07 -22.01
CA MET A 99 -11.53 -8.37 -21.72
C MET A 99 -12.96 -8.39 -22.25
N ASP A 100 -13.32 -9.41 -23.02
CA ASP A 100 -14.65 -9.53 -23.59
C ASP A 100 -15.72 -9.76 -22.51
N HIS A 101 -16.93 -9.23 -22.73
CA HIS A 101 -18.04 -9.35 -21.79
C HIS A 101 -18.37 -10.80 -21.43
N ALA A 102 -18.18 -11.74 -22.36
CA ALA A 102 -18.40 -13.16 -22.11
C ALA A 102 -17.40 -13.72 -21.09
N THR A 103 -16.11 -13.36 -21.18
CA THR A 103 -15.11 -13.75 -20.16
C THR A 103 -15.40 -13.13 -18.80
N ILE A 104 -15.77 -11.84 -18.77
CA ILE A 104 -16.11 -11.12 -17.53
C ILE A 104 -17.29 -11.79 -16.82
N SER A 105 -18.34 -12.14 -17.58
CA SER A 105 -19.54 -12.81 -17.05
C SER A 105 -19.22 -14.26 -16.61
N THR A 106 -18.53 -15.02 -17.46
CA THR A 106 -18.17 -16.43 -17.20
C THR A 106 -17.35 -16.60 -15.92
N HIS A 107 -16.45 -15.65 -15.65
CA HIS A 107 -15.60 -15.68 -14.46
C HIS A 107 -16.17 -14.88 -13.29
N GLY A 108 -17.37 -14.32 -13.40
CA GLY A 108 -18.01 -13.55 -12.33
C GLY A 108 -17.24 -12.28 -11.91
N ILE A 109 -16.41 -11.73 -12.81
CA ILE A 109 -15.57 -10.55 -12.52
C ILE A 109 -16.44 -9.31 -12.32
N ALA A 110 -17.57 -9.21 -13.02
CA ALA A 110 -18.51 -8.09 -12.94
C ALA A 110 -18.99 -7.80 -11.50
N LEU A 111 -19.11 -8.83 -10.66
CA LEU A 111 -19.57 -8.68 -9.27
C LEU A 111 -18.59 -7.92 -8.37
N PHE A 112 -17.33 -7.81 -8.81
CA PHE A 112 -16.25 -7.18 -8.05
C PHE A 112 -15.75 -5.89 -8.72
N MET A 113 -16.36 -5.45 -9.82
CA MET A 113 -15.95 -4.23 -10.49
C MET A 113 -16.33 -3.02 -9.64
N LEU A 114 -15.37 -2.10 -9.50
CA LEU A 114 -15.58 -0.82 -8.87
C LEU A 114 -16.38 0.09 -9.83
N SER A 115 -17.18 0.98 -9.25
CA SER A 115 -17.81 2.08 -9.99
C SER A 115 -16.78 3.08 -10.50
N GLU A 116 -17.18 3.97 -11.42
CA GLU A 116 -16.32 5.03 -11.93
C GLU A 116 -15.86 5.98 -10.82
N SER A 117 -16.75 6.31 -9.88
CA SER A 117 -16.42 7.14 -8.70
C SER A 117 -15.35 6.49 -7.82
N GLU A 118 -15.51 5.21 -7.49
CA GLU A 118 -14.53 4.46 -6.70
C GLU A 118 -13.20 4.28 -7.44
N THR A 119 -13.23 4.15 -8.77
CA THR A 119 -12.03 4.10 -9.59
C THR A 119 -11.29 5.44 -9.57
N ALA A 120 -12.02 6.56 -9.63
CA ALA A 120 -11.44 7.89 -9.50
C ALA A 120 -10.82 8.08 -8.11
N GLN A 121 -11.55 7.70 -7.05
CA GLN A 121 -11.05 7.74 -5.67
C GLN A 121 -9.79 6.87 -5.49
N ALA A 122 -9.74 5.67 -6.10
CA ALA A 122 -8.56 4.80 -6.05
C ALA A 122 -7.34 5.43 -6.77
N THR A 123 -7.58 6.23 -7.81
CA THR A 123 -6.53 6.95 -8.54
C THR A 123 -5.99 8.11 -7.73
N GLU A 124 -6.87 8.85 -7.04
CA GLU A 124 -6.47 9.90 -6.09
C GLU A 124 -5.67 9.33 -4.92
N LEU A 125 -6.16 8.25 -4.30
CA LEU A 125 -5.46 7.54 -3.23
C LEU A 125 -4.08 7.06 -3.68
N LEU A 126 -3.95 6.58 -4.92
CA LEU A 126 -2.65 6.16 -5.45
C LEU A 126 -1.65 7.31 -5.48
N SER A 127 -2.07 8.52 -5.82
CA SER A 127 -1.20 9.70 -5.83
C SER A 127 -0.63 9.95 -4.43
N THR A 128 -1.48 9.94 -3.40
CA THR A 128 -1.06 10.07 -2.00
C THR A 128 -0.12 8.94 -1.58
N LEU A 129 -0.39 7.71 -2.01
CA LEU A 129 0.48 6.57 -1.69
C LEU A 129 1.85 6.64 -2.38
N TYR A 130 1.97 7.27 -3.55
CA TYR A 130 3.26 7.52 -4.19
C TYR A 130 4.11 8.47 -3.35
N ASP A 131 3.52 9.53 -2.82
CA ASP A 131 4.21 10.48 -1.93
C ASP A 131 4.75 9.76 -0.67
N PHE A 132 3.95 8.86 -0.10
CA PHE A 132 4.37 8.04 1.04
C PHE A 132 5.49 7.07 0.69
N GLN A 133 5.49 6.54 -0.54
CA GLN A 133 6.54 5.66 -1.04
C GLN A 133 7.86 6.40 -1.22
N GLU A 134 7.84 7.63 -1.72
CA GLU A 134 9.04 8.45 -1.84
C GLU A 134 9.61 8.82 -0.48
N VAL A 135 8.76 9.17 0.49
CA VAL A 135 9.20 9.39 1.88
C VAL A 135 9.81 8.13 2.46
N THR A 136 9.19 6.97 2.26
CA THR A 136 9.71 5.70 2.77
C THR A 136 11.07 5.35 2.18
N LYS A 137 11.30 5.59 0.88
CA LYS A 137 12.62 5.44 0.26
C LYS A 137 13.62 6.42 0.86
N ALA A 138 13.24 7.68 1.05
CA ALA A 138 14.10 8.69 1.67
C ALA A 138 14.47 8.33 3.12
N LEU A 139 13.56 7.70 3.87
CA LEU A 139 13.81 7.23 5.24
C LEU A 139 14.82 6.06 5.33
N GLN A 140 15.10 5.38 4.22
CA GLN A 140 16.06 4.25 4.14
C GLN A 140 17.50 4.70 3.85
N ASP A 141 17.70 5.99 3.55
CA ASP A 141 19.02 6.57 3.31
C ASP A 141 19.88 6.51 4.60
N LEU A 142 21.04 5.82 4.53
CA LEU A 142 21.95 5.69 5.68
C LEU A 142 22.59 7.02 6.10
N THR A 143 22.57 8.02 5.22
CA THR A 143 23.07 9.39 5.48
C THR A 143 21.99 10.33 6.01
N LEU A 144 20.79 9.81 6.28
CA LEU A 144 19.66 10.61 6.69
C LEU A 144 19.83 11.18 8.11
N THR A 145 19.68 12.49 8.21
CA THR A 145 19.72 13.21 9.49
C THR A 145 18.33 13.35 10.09
N LEU A 146 18.24 13.52 11.42
CA LEU A 146 16.96 13.72 12.12
C LEU A 146 16.20 14.97 11.61
N ILE A 147 16.92 16.01 11.16
CA ILE A 147 16.28 17.20 10.57
C ILE A 147 15.62 16.88 9.21
N ARG A 148 16.22 16.00 8.39
CA ARG A 148 15.62 15.54 7.13
C ARG A 148 14.39 14.67 7.41
N VAL A 149 14.44 13.79 8.42
CA VAL A 149 13.26 13.03 8.89
C VAL A 149 12.13 13.98 9.28
N ARG A 150 12.43 15.02 10.07
CA ARG A 150 11.43 15.99 10.50
C ARG A 150 10.79 16.72 9.33
N ARG A 151 11.60 17.19 8.36
CA ARG A 151 11.09 17.83 7.14
C ARG A 151 10.20 16.91 6.31
N ALA A 152 10.57 15.64 6.18
CA ALA A 152 9.75 14.66 5.46
C ALA A 152 8.40 14.45 6.13
N PHE A 153 8.36 14.38 7.46
CA PHE A 153 7.10 14.23 8.20
C PHE A 153 6.24 15.49 8.12
N ASP A 154 6.84 16.68 8.30
CA ASP A 154 6.12 17.96 8.19
C ASP A 154 5.54 18.19 6.79
N TRP A 155 6.17 17.63 5.75
CA TRP A 155 5.65 17.67 4.37
C TRP A 155 4.42 16.78 4.21
N VAL A 156 4.49 15.53 4.67
CA VAL A 156 3.35 14.59 4.61
C VAL A 156 2.16 15.06 5.43
N SER A 157 2.38 15.68 6.60
CA SER A 157 1.29 16.17 7.45
C SER A 157 0.54 17.38 6.88
N ARG A 158 0.97 17.94 5.75
CA ARG A 158 0.33 19.09 5.09
C ARG A 158 -0.46 18.71 3.84
N GLN A 159 -0.45 17.44 3.46
CA GLN A 159 -1.24 16.88 2.36
C GLN A 159 -2.59 16.42 2.90
#